data_AF-A0A2J0LCU4-F1
#
_entry.id   AF-A0A2J0LCU4-F1
#
_cell.length_a   1.000
_cell.length_b   1.000
_cell.length_c   1.000
_cell.angle_alpha   90.00
_cell.angle_beta   90.00
_cell.angle_gamma   90.00
#
_symmetry.space_group_name_H-M   'P 1'
#
loop_
_entity.id
_entity.type
_entity.pdbx_description
1 polymer ?
#
loop_
_entity_poly.entity_id
_entity_poly.type
_entity_poly.pdbx_seq_one_letter_code
_entity_poly.pdbx_strand_id
1 'polypeptide(L)'
;ARSLLNNPQVLFMDEPTKSLDYAIAKDLRNFIKERLVREQKRTVVFITHNLFEAEDLAERIAIMYQGQIRVCGALSELCHKINSPLATIEEIYERVTKEDIS
;
A
#
# COMPACT_ATOMS: atom_id res chain seq x y z
N ALA A 1 2.69 -19.28 -10.27
CA ALA A 1 1.90 -20.29 -9.55
C ALA A 1 2.68 -21.20 -8.59
N ARG A 2 4.01 -21.44 -8.74
CA ARG A 2 4.79 -22.33 -7.84
C ARG A 2 5.11 -21.78 -6.44
N SER A 3 4.83 -20.51 -6.14
CA SER A 3 5.26 -19.88 -4.87
C SER A 3 4.39 -20.20 -3.65
N LEU A 4 3.19 -20.75 -3.82
CA LEU A 4 2.26 -21.03 -2.70
C LEU A 4 2.49 -22.41 -2.05
N LEU A 5 3.31 -23.27 -2.64
CA LEU A 5 3.56 -24.64 -2.15
C LEU A 5 4.40 -24.69 -0.87
N ASN A 6 5.12 -23.62 -0.52
CA ASN A 6 6.06 -23.59 0.61
C ASN A 6 5.63 -22.66 1.76
N ASN A 7 4.35 -22.30 1.86
CA ASN A 7 3.83 -21.41 2.93
C ASN A 7 4.74 -20.20 3.22
N PRO A 8 5.04 -19.37 2.21
CA PRO A 8 6.04 -18.31 2.35
C PRO A 8 5.62 -17.29 3.42
N GLN A 9 6.58 -16.86 4.23
CA GLN A 9 6.37 -15.85 5.28
C GLN A 9 6.15 -14.44 4.69
N VAL A 10 6.68 -14.18 3.49
CA VAL A 10 6.55 -12.90 2.78
C VAL A 10 5.94 -13.14 1.40
N LEU A 11 4.91 -12.37 1.07
CA LEU A 11 4.24 -12.39 -0.22
C LEU A 11 4.45 -11.06 -0.94
N PHE A 12 4.88 -11.13 -2.20
CA PHE A 12 4.96 -9.99 -3.09
C PHE A 12 3.80 -10.03 -4.08
N MET A 13 3.07 -8.93 -4.21
CA MET A 13 1.93 -8.81 -5.14
C MET A 13 2.08 -7.56 -5.99
N ASP A 14 2.03 -7.72 -7.31
CA ASP A 14 2.04 -6.60 -8.23
C ASP A 14 0.60 -6.30 -8.66
N GLU A 15 0.06 -5.15 -8.25
CA GLU A 15 -1.27 -4.68 -8.63
C GLU A 15 -2.39 -5.70 -8.33
N PRO A 16 -2.55 -6.16 -7.07
CA PRO A 16 -3.33 -7.35 -6.72
C PRO A 16 -4.83 -7.24 -7.07
N THR A 17 -5.41 -6.05 -7.08
CA THR A 17 -6.82 -5.84 -7.40
C THR A 17 -7.06 -5.27 -8.80
N LYS A 18 -6.00 -5.10 -9.60
CA LYS A 18 -6.12 -4.55 -10.94
C LYS A 18 -6.99 -5.45 -11.82
N SER A 19 -7.85 -4.81 -12.62
CA SER A 19 -8.80 -5.47 -13.52
C SER A 19 -9.93 -6.26 -12.82
N LEU A 20 -10.05 -6.16 -11.49
CA LEU A 20 -11.19 -6.69 -10.75
C LEU A 20 -12.26 -5.59 -10.59
N ASP A 21 -13.52 -5.99 -10.51
CA ASP A 21 -14.58 -5.08 -10.10
C ASP A 21 -14.46 -4.70 -8.62
N TYR A 22 -15.22 -3.69 -8.20
CA TYR A 22 -15.15 -3.14 -6.84
C TYR A 22 -15.45 -4.19 -5.75
N ALA A 23 -16.41 -5.09 -6.00
CA ALA A 23 -16.82 -6.08 -5.01
C ALA A 23 -15.74 -7.16 -4.83
N ILE A 24 -15.23 -7.71 -5.94
CA ILE A 24 -14.18 -8.73 -5.92
C ILE A 24 -12.88 -8.14 -5.36
N ALA A 25 -12.53 -6.90 -5.72
CA ALA A 25 -11.37 -6.21 -5.16
C ALA A 25 -11.48 -6.06 -3.64
N LYS A 26 -12.67 -5.72 -3.12
CA LYS A 26 -12.93 -5.63 -1.68
C LYS A 26 -12.77 -6.99 -1.00
N ASP A 27 -13.33 -8.05 -1.58
CA ASP A 27 -13.21 -9.40 -1.03
C ASP A 27 -11.75 -9.88 -1.01
N LEU A 28 -10.98 -9.57 -2.05
CA LEU A 28 -9.56 -9.87 -2.09
C LEU A 28 -8.78 -9.11 -1.01
N ARG A 29 -9.01 -7.79 -0.83
CA ARG A 29 -8.37 -7.02 0.24
C ARG A 29 -8.73 -7.57 1.62
N ASN A 30 -9.99 -7.95 1.85
CA ASN A 30 -10.42 -8.58 3.09
C ASN A 30 -9.73 -9.93 3.33
N PHE A 31 -9.59 -10.75 2.28
CA PHE A 31 -8.83 -12.00 2.37
C PHE A 31 -7.37 -11.76 2.74
N ILE A 32 -6.71 -10.78 2.11
CA ILE A 32 -5.32 -10.45 2.43
C ILE A 32 -5.20 -9.98 3.89
N LYS A 33 -6.06 -9.06 4.34
CA LYS A 33 -6.04 -8.54 5.73
C LYS A 33 -6.31 -9.63 6.76
N GLU A 34 -7.43 -10.33 6.62
CA GLU A 34 -7.91 -11.23 7.67
C GLU A 34 -7.20 -12.58 7.62
N ARG A 35 -7.08 -13.20 6.44
CA ARG A 35 -6.50 -14.54 6.33
C ARG A 35 -4.98 -14.52 6.31
N LEU A 36 -4.37 -13.71 5.43
CA LEU A 36 -2.93 -13.76 5.22
C LEU A 36 -2.17 -13.04 6.35
N VAL A 37 -2.55 -11.79 6.65
CA VAL A 37 -1.85 -10.98 7.64
C VAL A 37 -2.26 -11.34 9.06
N ARG A 38 -3.56 -11.27 9.39
CA ARG A 38 -4.02 -11.45 10.78
C ARG A 38 -3.96 -12.89 11.27
N GLU A 39 -4.52 -13.85 10.53
CA GLU A 39 -4.56 -15.25 10.94
C GLU A 39 -3.23 -15.98 10.70
N GLN A 40 -2.69 -15.89 9.48
CA GLN A 40 -1.48 -16.63 9.09
C GLN A 40 -0.17 -15.91 9.45
N LYS A 41 -0.24 -14.67 9.97
CA LYS A 41 0.93 -13.86 10.36
C LYS A 41 1.96 -13.68 9.24
N ARG A 42 1.50 -13.63 7.98
CA ARG A 42 2.36 -13.38 6.83
C ARG A 42 2.57 -11.88 6.63
N THR A 43 3.75 -11.52 6.14
CA THR A 43 4.02 -10.17 5.62
C THR A 43 3.60 -10.09 4.17
N VAL A 44 2.88 -9.03 3.80
CA VAL A 44 2.48 -8.76 2.42
C VAL A 44 3.09 -7.45 1.99
N VAL A 45 3.82 -7.48 0.87
CA VAL A 45 4.32 -6.29 0.18
C VAL A 45 3.61 -6.25 -1.16
N PHE A 46 2.93 -5.15 -1.43
CA PHE A 46 2.22 -4.98 -2.68
C PHE A 46 2.51 -3.62 -3.30
N ILE A 47 2.37 -3.56 -4.62
CA ILE A 47 2.47 -2.33 -5.40
C ILE A 47 1.09 -2.03 -5.94
N THR A 48 0.69 -0.77 -5.86
CA THR A 48 -0.57 -0.28 -6.42
C THR A 48 -0.41 1.19 -6.80
N HIS A 49 -1.10 1.59 -7.87
CA HIS A 49 -1.35 3.00 -8.19
C HIS A 49 -2.68 3.51 -7.62
N ASN A 50 -3.47 2.65 -6.96
CA ASN A 50 -4.71 3.01 -6.31
C ASN A 50 -4.45 3.41 -4.84
N LEU A 51 -4.55 4.70 -4.56
CA LEU A 51 -4.28 5.25 -3.24
C LEU A 51 -5.27 4.75 -2.16
N PHE A 52 -6.53 4.52 -2.52
CA PHE A 52 -7.52 3.95 -1.61
C PHE A 52 -7.14 2.51 -1.21
N GLU A 53 -6.63 1.71 -2.15
CA GLU A 53 -6.14 0.37 -1.83
C GLU A 53 -4.92 0.40 -0.92
N ALA A 54 -3.98 1.32 -1.18
CA ALA A 54 -2.81 1.50 -0.33
C ALA A 54 -3.22 1.84 1.11
N GLU A 55 -4.17 2.75 1.29
CA GLU A 55 -4.69 3.15 2.61
C GLU A 55 -5.52 2.05 3.29
N ASP A 56 -6.36 1.32 2.54
CA ASP A 56 -7.24 0.27 3.09
C ASP A 56 -6.49 -0.99 3.52
N LEU A 57 -5.35 -1.29 2.88
CA LEU A 57 -4.62 -2.56 3.06
C LEU A 57 -3.31 -2.42 3.83
N ALA A 58 -2.59 -1.29 3.72
CA ALA A 58 -1.23 -1.20 4.22
C ALA A 58 -1.14 -0.58 5.62
N GLU A 59 -0.32 -1.18 6.48
CA GLU A 59 0.09 -0.56 7.76
C GLU A 59 1.15 0.53 7.55
N ARG A 60 1.96 0.38 6.50
CA ARG A 60 3.05 1.29 6.11
C ARG A 60 3.03 1.49 4.60
N ILE A 61 3.26 2.73 4.18
CA ILE A 61 3.18 3.13 2.78
C ILE A 61 4.52 3.75 2.38
N ALA A 62 5.03 3.32 1.23
CA ALA A 62 6.14 3.95 0.56
C ALA A 62 5.63 4.60 -0.74
N ILE A 63 5.85 5.91 -0.90
CA ILE A 63 5.49 6.63 -2.12
C ILE A 63 6.74 6.74 -2.97
N MET A 64 6.66 6.19 -4.18
CA MET A 64 7.73 6.23 -5.17
C MET A 64 7.36 7.20 -6.31
N TYR A 65 8.29 8.06 -6.69
CA TYR A 65 8.16 8.98 -7.81
C TYR A 65 9.49 9.12 -8.55
N GLN A 66 9.45 9.03 -9.88
CA GLN A 66 10.64 9.04 -10.76
C GLN A 66 11.73 8.05 -10.32
N GLY A 67 11.32 6.83 -9.95
CA GLY A 67 12.24 5.75 -9.55
C GLY A 67 12.87 5.92 -8.15
N GLN A 68 12.43 6.92 -7.37
CA GLN A 68 12.93 7.16 -6.01
C GLN A 68 11.80 7.08 -4.99
N ILE A 69 12.07 6.46 -3.84
CA ILE A 69 11.17 6.50 -2.70
C ILE A 69 11.28 7.89 -2.06
N ARG A 70 10.23 8.68 -2.20
CA ARG A 70 10.16 10.03 -1.64
C ARG A 70 9.83 10.02 -0.17
N VAL A 71 8.96 9.10 0.24
CA VAL A 71 8.65 8.91 1.66
C VAL A 71 8.26 7.46 1.95
N CYS A 72 8.51 7.03 3.19
CA CYS A 72 8.10 5.73 3.71
C CYS A 72 7.78 5.86 5.21
N GLY A 73 6.70 5.22 5.66
CA GLY A 73 6.25 5.28 7.06
C GLY A 73 4.81 4.79 7.23
N ALA A 74 4.34 4.71 8.47
CA ALA A 74 2.90 4.60 8.73
C ALA A 74 2.19 5.89 8.29
N LEU A 75 0.92 5.82 7.88
CA LEU A 75 0.20 7.00 7.39
C LEU A 75 0.26 8.18 8.38
N SER A 76 0.10 7.92 9.67
CA SER A 76 0.23 8.92 10.73
C SER A 76 1.61 9.60 10.79
N GLU A 77 2.69 8.85 10.55
CA GLU A 77 4.06 9.40 10.47
C GLU A 77 4.23 10.27 9.23
N LEU A 78 3.62 9.87 8.11
CA LEU A 78 3.66 10.62 6.86
C LEU A 78 2.92 11.97 6.99
N CYS A 79 1.74 11.97 7.63
CA CYS A 79 0.99 13.19 7.94
C CYS A 79 1.82 14.19 8.77
N HIS A 80 2.55 13.70 9.78
CA HIS A 80 3.42 14.54 10.59
C HIS A 80 4.59 15.11 9.78
N LYS A 81 5.20 14.33 8.88
CA LYS A 81 6.31 14.80 8.02
C LYS A 81 5.93 15.99 7.16
N ILE A 82 4.69 16.06 6.70
CA ILE A 82 4.20 17.18 5.88
C ILE A 82 3.53 18.29 6.71
N ASN A 83 3.62 18.24 8.05
CA ASN A 83 2.96 19.17 8.97
C ASN A 83 1.44 19.30 8.75
N SER A 84 0.79 18.23 8.31
CA SER A 84 -0.66 18.20 8.08
C SER A 84 -1.27 16.98 8.80
N PRO A 85 -1.80 17.14 10.02
CA PRO A 85 -2.22 16.03 10.88
C PRO A 85 -3.38 15.19 10.32
N LEU A 86 -4.20 15.77 9.45
CA LEU A 86 -5.38 15.15 8.86
C LEU A 86 -5.24 14.99 7.35
N ALA A 87 -4.01 15.02 6.84
CA ALA A 87 -3.79 14.86 5.41
C ALA A 87 -4.24 13.50 4.93
N THR A 88 -4.87 13.49 3.76
CA THR A 88 -5.15 12.26 3.04
C THR A 88 -3.87 11.75 2.38
N ILE A 89 -3.87 10.46 2.02
CA ILE A 89 -2.79 9.89 1.22
C ILE A 89 -2.60 10.62 -0.12
N GLU A 90 -3.67 11.16 -0.70
CA GLU A 90 -3.65 11.96 -1.93
C GLU A 90 -2.88 13.28 -1.72
N GLU A 91 -3.16 14.00 -0.63
CA GLU A 91 -2.44 15.22 -0.29
C GLU A 91 -0.95 14.97 -0.05
N ILE A 92 -0.62 13.88 0.65
CA ILE A 92 0.78 13.47 0.86
C ILE A 92 1.45 13.18 -0.48
N TYR A 93 0.80 12.39 -1.34
CA TYR A 93 1.31 12.04 -2.67
C TYR A 93 1.57 13.29 -3.51
N GLU A 94 0.62 14.22 -3.58
CA GLU A 94 0.81 15.48 -4.31
C GLU A 94 1.97 16.30 -3.75
N ARG A 95 2.09 16.41 -2.42
CA ARG A 95 3.14 17.21 -1.79
C ARG A 95 4.53 16.67 -2.11
N VAL A 96 4.74 15.36 -1.93
CA VAL A 96 6.06 14.72 -2.14
C VAL A 96 6.45 14.57 -3.61
N THR A 97 5.50 14.75 -4.54
CA THR A 97 5.76 14.70 -5.99
C THR A 97 5.88 16.10 -6.61
N LYS A 98 5.30 17.13 -6.00
CA LYS A 98 5.43 18.54 -6.43
C LYS A 98 6.75 19.20 -6.02
N GLU A 99 7.46 18.67 -5.02
CA GLU A 99 8.73 19.24 -4.53
C GLU A 99 9.88 19.24 -5.56
N ASP A 100 9.75 18.54 -6.70
CA ASP A 100 10.76 18.56 -7.79
C ASP A 100 10.49 19.59 -8.90
N ILE A 101 9.42 20.41 -8.83
CA ILE A 101 9.09 21.41 -9.87
C ILE A 101 9.79 22.77 -9.60
N SER A 102 10.70 22.86 -8.64
CA SER A 102 11.48 24.07 -8.33
C SER A 102 12.84 24.10 -9.02
#